data_AF-A0A8S0W5M3-F1
#
_entry.id   AF-A0A8S0W5M3-F1
#
_cell.length_a   1.000
_cell.length_b   1.000
_cell.length_c   1.000
_cell.angle_alpha   90.00
_cell.angle_beta   90.00
_cell.angle_gamma   90.00
#
_symmetry.space_group_name_H-M   'P 1'
#
loop_
_entity.id
_entity.type
_entity.pdbx_description
1 polymer ?
#
loop_
_entity_poly.entity_id
_entity_poly.type
_entity_poly.pdbx_seq_one_letter_code
_entity_poly.pdbx_strand_id
1 'polypeptide(L)'
;MTTYYQPAAANFHTAPHHAQRQRGYRICDECGAVETPAVKFRLCGGCMTTQYCSQDCQKVHWPSHKAICQHTAMQVKQATAAGAHTGYADENLARCLRKFTSAHNALLGWAGFQALQLKRVPANVRQNALLIELSYHNHVESHRRFSIASTHVVPRTYIRDPLVIADIQRREERCRANGGIGTLVVIIQCGATSQVMPVEVDPPAKITWDSRDDWAQVLAHFVESGRTDFKPISTTPRGVYYG
;
A
#
# COMPACT_ATOMS: atom_id res chain seq x y z
N MET A 1 0.58 37.73 7.75
CA MET A 1 1.51 36.91 6.95
C MET A 1 0.82 35.58 6.69
N THR A 2 0.26 35.40 5.50
CA THR A 2 -0.38 34.16 5.07
C THR A 2 0.72 33.13 4.82
N THR A 3 0.89 32.21 5.76
CA THR A 3 1.79 31.05 5.61
C THR A 3 1.23 30.21 4.47
N TYR A 4 1.80 30.33 3.26
CA TYR A 4 1.49 29.45 2.14
C TYR A 4 1.98 28.04 2.50
N TYR A 5 1.14 27.29 3.20
CA TYR A 5 1.38 25.88 3.47
C TYR A 5 1.23 25.15 2.14
N GLN A 6 2.36 24.82 1.49
CA GLN A 6 2.33 24.04 0.26
C GLN A 6 1.69 22.67 0.60
N PRO A 7 0.62 22.27 -0.13
CA PRO A 7 -0.04 21.00 0.13
C PRO A 7 0.92 19.84 -0.13
N ALA A 8 0.77 18.68 0.51
CA ALA A 8 1.74 17.59 0.38
C ALA A 8 1.64 16.76 -0.91
N ALA A 9 0.62 17.01 -1.74
CA ALA A 9 0.39 16.31 -2.99
C ALA A 9 0.19 17.30 -4.14
N ALA A 10 0.76 16.97 -5.30
CA ALA A 10 0.68 17.76 -6.53
C ALA A 10 -0.76 18.16 -6.89
N ASN A 11 -1.67 17.24 -6.59
CA ASN A 11 -3.05 17.25 -6.99
C ASN A 11 -4.01 17.54 -5.82
N PHE A 12 -3.50 18.01 -4.67
CA PHE A 12 -4.30 18.20 -3.47
C PHE A 12 -5.53 19.09 -3.68
N HIS A 13 -5.39 20.16 -4.48
CA HIS A 13 -6.49 21.09 -4.77
C HIS A 13 -7.13 20.91 -6.16
N THR A 14 -6.60 20.04 -7.03
CA THR A 14 -7.17 19.82 -8.36
C THR A 14 -8.32 18.82 -8.34
N ALA A 15 -9.37 19.12 -9.10
CA ALA A 15 -10.49 18.22 -9.31
C ALA A 15 -10.00 16.88 -9.91
N PRO A 16 -10.61 15.74 -9.53
CA PRO A 16 -10.19 14.44 -10.01
C PRO A 16 -10.34 14.37 -11.54
N HIS A 17 -9.22 14.39 -12.24
CA HIS A 17 -9.22 14.12 -13.68
C HIS A 17 -9.20 12.59 -13.86
N HIS A 18 -10.09 12.05 -14.68
CA HIS A 18 -10.05 10.64 -15.09
C HIS A 18 -8.87 10.38 -16.04
N ALA A 19 -7.64 10.67 -15.61
CA ALA A 19 -6.43 10.37 -16.33
C ALA A 19 -5.91 8.98 -15.92
N GLN A 20 -5.30 8.27 -16.88
CA GLN A 20 -4.72 6.95 -16.70
C GLN A 20 -3.90 6.85 -15.40
N ARG A 21 -4.18 5.80 -14.63
CA ARG A 21 -3.45 5.39 -13.42
C ARG A 21 -1.95 5.24 -13.74
N GLN A 22 -1.15 6.26 -13.48
CA GLN A 22 0.30 6.09 -13.35
C GLN A 22 0.56 5.57 -11.94
N ARG A 23 0.51 4.25 -11.80
CA ARG A 23 1.03 3.56 -10.63
C ARG A 23 2.55 3.75 -10.66
N GLY A 24 3.18 4.01 -9.52
CA GLY A 24 4.65 4.02 -9.42
C GLY A 24 5.26 2.75 -10.04
N TYR A 25 6.58 2.73 -10.24
CA TYR A 25 7.24 1.61 -10.92
C TYR A 25 6.98 0.28 -10.18
N ARG A 26 6.07 -0.53 -10.73
CA ARG A 26 5.72 -1.84 -10.19
C ARG A 26 6.77 -2.85 -10.65
N ILE A 27 7.15 -3.78 -9.79
CA ILE A 27 8.15 -4.81 -10.07
C ILE A 27 7.47 -6.18 -10.13
N CYS A 28 7.83 -7.01 -11.11
CA CYS A 28 7.29 -8.36 -11.26
C CYS A 28 7.78 -9.22 -10.10
N ASP A 29 6.87 -9.91 -9.42
CA ASP A 29 7.20 -10.72 -8.25
C ASP A 29 7.97 -12.01 -8.60
N GLU A 30 8.12 -12.34 -9.89
CA GLU A 30 8.93 -13.47 -10.36
C GLU A 30 10.27 -12.98 -10.93
N CYS A 31 10.24 -12.22 -12.03
CA CYS A 31 11.45 -11.90 -12.80
C CYS A 31 12.08 -10.54 -12.46
N GLY A 32 11.49 -9.75 -11.55
CA GLY A 32 12.03 -8.42 -11.20
C GLY A 32 11.89 -7.35 -12.29
N ALA A 33 11.22 -7.64 -13.41
CA ALA A 33 10.98 -6.63 -14.45
C ALA A 33 10.21 -5.43 -13.89
N VAL A 34 10.55 -4.23 -14.35
CA VAL A 34 9.85 -2.98 -14.00
C VAL A 34 8.70 -2.73 -14.98
N GLU A 35 7.53 -2.34 -14.48
CA GLU A 35 6.35 -2.03 -15.28
C GLU A 35 6.63 -0.80 -16.14
N THR A 36 6.39 -0.95 -17.45
CA THR A 36 6.52 0.13 -18.43
C THR A 36 5.15 0.44 -19.03
N PRO A 37 4.95 1.61 -19.67
CA PRO A 37 3.71 1.89 -20.39
C PRO A 37 3.34 0.81 -21.44
N ALA A 38 4.34 0.10 -21.98
CA ALA A 38 4.16 -0.96 -22.97
C ALA A 38 3.71 -2.30 -22.35
N VAL A 39 4.12 -2.62 -21.12
CA VAL A 39 3.84 -3.90 -20.47
C VAL A 39 3.06 -3.66 -19.19
N LYS A 40 1.74 -3.87 -19.23
CA LYS A 40 0.86 -3.74 -18.06
C LYS A 40 0.89 -4.99 -17.20
N PHE A 41 1.27 -4.83 -15.94
CA PHE A 41 1.36 -5.92 -14.99
C PHE A 41 -0.02 -6.26 -14.42
N ARG A 42 -0.29 -7.54 -14.26
CA ARG A 42 -1.54 -8.05 -13.69
C ARG A 42 -1.32 -8.48 -12.25
N LEU A 43 -2.31 -8.23 -11.40
CA LEU A 43 -2.35 -8.80 -10.06
C LEU A 43 -2.85 -10.24 -10.13
N CYS A 44 -2.35 -11.08 -9.23
CA CYS A 44 -2.90 -12.40 -8.98
C CYS A 44 -4.38 -12.27 -8.61
N GLY A 45 -5.28 -12.89 -9.39
CA GLY A 45 -6.72 -12.82 -9.16
C GLY A 45 -7.17 -13.45 -7.83
N GLY A 46 -6.38 -14.36 -7.25
CA GLY A 46 -6.67 -14.99 -5.96
C GLY A 46 -6.42 -14.04 -4.78
N CYS A 47 -5.18 -13.58 -4.63
CA CYS A 47 -4.78 -12.77 -3.46
C CYS A 47 -4.91 -11.26 -3.68
N MET A 48 -4.79 -10.76 -4.93
CA MET A 48 -4.70 -9.34 -5.30
C MET A 48 -3.52 -8.57 -4.70
N THR A 49 -2.50 -9.30 -4.22
CA THR A 49 -1.29 -8.74 -3.59
C THR A 49 -0.07 -8.88 -4.51
N THR A 50 0.11 -10.05 -5.11
CA THR A 50 1.26 -10.36 -5.97
C THR A 50 1.01 -9.94 -7.41
N GLN A 51 2.03 -9.45 -8.12
CA GLN A 51 1.93 -8.91 -9.47
C GLN A 51 2.94 -9.51 -10.45
N TYR A 52 2.52 -9.65 -11.70
CA TYR A 52 3.31 -10.29 -12.75
C TYR A 52 3.26 -9.52 -14.06
N CYS A 53 4.38 -9.51 -14.78
CA CYS A 53 4.45 -8.96 -16.14
C CYS A 53 3.78 -9.85 -17.19
N SER A 54 3.68 -11.16 -16.92
CA SER A 54 3.08 -12.14 -17.83
C SER A 54 2.43 -13.31 -17.07
N GLN A 55 1.60 -14.08 -17.78
CA GLN A 55 1.03 -15.32 -17.23
C GLN A 55 2.11 -16.38 -16.99
N ASP A 56 3.20 -16.37 -17.75
CA ASP A 56 4.29 -17.32 -17.57
C ASP A 56 5.05 -17.05 -16.26
N CYS A 57 5.34 -15.78 -15.95
CA CYS A 57 5.88 -15.40 -14.64
C CYS A 57 4.98 -15.87 -13.49
N GLN A 58 3.65 -15.78 -13.65
CA GLN A 58 2.73 -16.32 -12.64
C GLN A 58 2.83 -17.84 -12.49
N LYS A 59 2.98 -18.59 -13.59
CA LYS A 59 3.11 -20.06 -13.56
C LYS A 59 4.41 -20.49 -12.91
N VAL A 60 5.53 -19.83 -13.23
CA VAL A 60 6.83 -20.12 -12.61
C VAL A 60 6.80 -19.82 -11.12
N HIS A 61 6.21 -18.70 -10.70
CA HIS A 61 6.09 -18.34 -9.28
C HIS A 61 5.09 -19.21 -8.50
N TRP A 62 4.18 -19.91 -9.19
CA TRP A 62 3.04 -20.58 -8.55
C TRP A 62 3.43 -21.56 -7.43
N PRO A 63 4.44 -22.45 -7.57
CA PRO A 63 4.81 -23.39 -6.51
C PRO A 63 5.14 -22.71 -5.17
N SER A 64 5.85 -21.58 -5.20
CA SER A 64 6.24 -20.83 -3.99
C SER A 64 5.18 -19.81 -3.54
N HIS A 65 4.30 -19.37 -4.46
CA HIS A 65 3.20 -18.44 -4.19
C HIS A 65 1.92 -19.12 -3.66
N LYS A 66 1.65 -20.38 -4.03
CA LYS A 66 0.37 -21.06 -3.80
C LYS A 66 -0.09 -20.99 -2.34
N ALA A 67 0.80 -21.31 -1.40
CA ALA A 67 0.47 -21.35 0.03
C ALA A 67 -0.01 -19.98 0.54
N ILE A 68 0.76 -18.92 0.29
CA ILE A 68 0.37 -17.56 0.73
C ILE A 68 -0.86 -17.05 -0.03
N CYS A 69 -1.02 -17.43 -1.30
CA CYS A 69 -2.20 -17.06 -2.10
C CYS A 69 -3.47 -17.66 -1.52
N GLN A 70 -3.45 -18.97 -1.23
CA GLN A 70 -4.58 -19.68 -0.63
C GLN A 70 -4.87 -19.15 0.77
N HIS A 71 -3.85 -18.94 1.60
CA HIS A 71 -4.00 -18.36 2.92
C HIS A 71 -4.69 -16.98 2.88
N THR A 72 -4.20 -16.08 2.02
CA THR A 72 -4.79 -14.75 1.82
C THR A 72 -6.24 -14.83 1.33
N ALA A 73 -6.54 -15.75 0.40
CA ALA A 73 -7.89 -15.96 -0.10
C ALA A 73 -8.83 -16.60 0.93
N MET A 74 -8.31 -17.41 1.86
CA MET A 74 -9.09 -18.04 2.94
C MET A 74 -9.46 -17.05 4.04
N GLN A 75 -8.56 -16.13 4.40
CA GLN A 75 -8.87 -15.08 5.38
C GLN A 75 -10.08 -14.24 4.96
N VAL A 76 -10.28 -14.05 3.65
CA VAL A 76 -11.47 -13.40 3.09
C VAL A 76 -12.74 -14.18 3.38
N LYS A 77 -12.71 -15.52 3.27
CA LYS A 77 -13.87 -16.39 3.53
C LYS A 77 -14.21 -16.52 5.02
N GLN A 78 -13.22 -16.37 5.90
CA GLN A 78 -13.42 -16.46 7.35
C GLN A 78 -13.93 -15.13 7.93
N ALA A 79 -13.43 -13.99 7.44
CA ALA A 79 -13.94 -12.67 7.81
C ALA A 79 -15.43 -12.49 7.50
N THR A 80 -15.93 -13.10 6.43
CA THR A 80 -17.36 -13.10 6.09
C THR A 80 -18.23 -13.92 7.04
N ALA A 81 -17.68 -14.95 7.70
CA ALA A 81 -18.42 -15.79 8.65
C ALA A 81 -18.48 -15.20 10.07
N ALA A 82 -17.46 -14.43 10.48
CA ALA A 82 -17.39 -13.84 11.82
C ALA A 82 -18.16 -12.51 11.97
N GLY A 83 -18.53 -11.85 10.85
CA GLY A 83 -19.22 -10.55 10.84
C GLY A 83 -20.70 -10.58 11.23
N ALA A 84 -21.30 -11.76 11.44
CA ALA A 84 -22.71 -11.93 11.76
C ALA A 84 -23.13 -11.43 13.17
N HIS A 85 -22.21 -10.92 13.99
CA HIS A 85 -22.48 -10.50 15.38
C HIS A 85 -22.28 -9.01 15.69
N THR A 86 -21.84 -8.17 14.74
CA THR A 86 -21.58 -6.74 15.00
C THR A 86 -22.43 -5.77 14.16
N GLY A 87 -23.45 -6.25 13.44
CA GLY A 87 -24.38 -5.40 12.69
C GLY A 87 -23.81 -4.74 11.41
N TYR A 88 -22.52 -4.97 11.10
CA TYR A 88 -21.84 -4.46 9.90
C TYR A 88 -21.35 -5.59 8.98
N ALA A 89 -22.20 -6.59 8.74
CA ALA A 89 -21.87 -7.67 7.81
C ALA A 89 -22.10 -7.23 6.36
N ASP A 90 -21.17 -6.46 5.79
CA ASP A 90 -21.01 -6.55 4.33
C ASP A 90 -20.12 -7.77 4.07
N GLU A 91 -20.71 -8.84 3.52
CA GLU A 91 -20.02 -10.05 3.02
C GLU A 91 -18.88 -9.70 2.04
N ASN A 92 -18.81 -8.45 1.58
CA ASN A 92 -17.77 -7.96 0.71
C ASN A 92 -16.70 -7.13 1.43
N LEU A 93 -16.69 -6.96 2.76
CA LEU A 93 -15.71 -6.11 3.45
C LEU A 93 -14.26 -6.50 3.10
N ALA A 94 -13.89 -7.77 3.27
CA ALA A 94 -12.55 -8.25 2.95
C ALA A 94 -12.21 -8.11 1.44
N ARG A 95 -13.22 -8.19 0.57
CA ARG A 95 -13.05 -7.92 -0.87
C ARG A 95 -12.85 -6.44 -1.16
N CYS A 96 -13.63 -5.58 -0.51
CA CYS A 96 -13.53 -4.13 -0.61
C CYS A 96 -12.20 -3.64 -0.07
N LEU A 97 -11.74 -4.18 1.07
CA LEU A 97 -10.45 -3.85 1.68
C LEU A 97 -9.30 -4.17 0.73
N ARG A 98 -9.30 -5.34 0.07
CA ARG A 98 -8.29 -5.68 -0.93
C ARG A 98 -8.28 -4.74 -2.12
N LYS A 99 -9.46 -4.37 -2.63
CA LYS A 99 -9.59 -3.38 -3.71
C LYS A 99 -9.08 -2.01 -3.27
N PHE A 100 -9.42 -1.60 -2.05
CA PHE A 100 -8.97 -0.36 -1.44
C PHE A 100 -7.45 -0.31 -1.34
N THR A 101 -6.83 -1.33 -0.75
CA THR A 101 -5.36 -1.43 -0.60
C THR A 101 -4.65 -1.42 -1.96
N SER A 102 -5.21 -2.12 -2.96
CA SER A 102 -4.66 -2.12 -4.32
C SER A 102 -4.80 -0.76 -5.02
N ALA A 103 -5.90 -0.04 -4.77
CA ALA A 103 -6.17 1.26 -5.38
C ALA A 103 -5.35 2.39 -4.74
N HIS A 104 -5.10 2.32 -3.44
CA HIS A 104 -4.34 3.31 -2.67
C HIS A 104 -2.89 2.88 -2.41
N ASN A 105 -2.37 1.89 -3.14
CA ASN A 105 -1.04 1.32 -2.89
C ASN A 105 0.08 2.39 -2.80
N ALA A 106 0.09 3.36 -3.73
CA ALA A 106 1.06 4.45 -3.72
C ALA A 106 0.92 5.37 -2.49
N LEU A 107 -0.31 5.74 -2.14
CA LEU A 107 -0.61 6.57 -0.97
C LEU A 107 -0.22 5.87 0.34
N LEU A 108 -0.60 4.59 0.48
CA LEU A 108 -0.32 3.79 1.67
C LEU A 108 1.18 3.54 1.83
N GLY A 109 1.88 3.24 0.74
CA GLY A 109 3.34 3.08 0.74
C GLY A 109 4.07 4.38 1.09
N TRP A 110 3.63 5.51 0.54
CA TRP A 110 4.16 6.82 0.89
C TRP A 110 3.91 7.15 2.37
N ALA A 111 2.67 6.97 2.86
CA ALA A 111 2.33 7.22 4.25
C ALA A 111 3.16 6.37 5.21
N GLY A 112 3.35 5.08 4.91
CA GLY A 112 4.24 4.20 5.67
C GLY A 112 5.70 4.68 5.65
N PHE A 113 6.20 5.11 4.51
CA PHE A 113 7.56 5.64 4.41
C PHE A 113 7.76 6.89 5.28
N GLN A 114 6.78 7.81 5.27
CA GLN A 114 6.81 9.02 6.11
C GLN A 114 6.69 8.67 7.60
N ALA A 115 5.71 7.85 7.97
CA ALA A 115 5.46 7.45 9.36
C ALA A 115 6.66 6.76 10.02
N LEU A 116 7.37 5.93 9.26
CA LEU A 116 8.58 5.24 9.74
C LEU A 116 9.86 6.09 9.61
N GLN A 117 9.76 7.31 9.08
CA GLN A 117 10.87 8.25 8.88
C GLN A 117 12.02 7.65 8.05
N LEU A 118 11.71 6.84 7.04
CA LEU A 118 12.70 6.01 6.34
C LEU A 118 13.75 6.82 5.57
N LYS A 119 13.48 8.08 5.23
CA LYS A 119 14.48 9.00 4.64
C LYS A 119 15.58 9.36 5.64
N ARG A 120 15.21 9.55 6.91
CA ARG A 120 16.11 9.99 7.99
C ARG A 120 16.73 8.81 8.73
N VAL A 121 15.94 7.76 9.00
CA VAL A 121 16.34 6.58 9.77
C VAL A 121 15.93 5.31 9.02
N PRO A 122 16.68 4.90 7.97
CA PRO A 122 16.32 3.75 7.14
C PRO A 122 16.21 2.43 7.90
N ALA A 123 16.93 2.30 9.02
CA ALA A 123 16.93 1.12 9.88
C ALA A 123 15.54 0.81 10.48
N ASN A 124 14.66 1.82 10.60
CA ASN A 124 13.29 1.65 11.12
C ASN A 124 12.48 0.62 10.32
N VAL A 125 12.79 0.40 9.04
CA VAL A 125 12.13 -0.59 8.18
C VAL A 125 12.23 -2.01 8.75
N ARG A 126 13.23 -2.31 9.59
CA ARG A 126 13.48 -3.64 10.17
C ARG A 126 12.69 -3.93 11.43
N GLN A 127 12.22 -2.89 12.12
CA GLN A 127 11.63 -3.02 13.45
C GLN A 127 10.19 -2.54 13.49
N ASN A 128 9.82 -1.61 12.61
CA ASN A 128 8.54 -0.92 12.67
C ASN A 128 7.65 -1.24 11.47
N ALA A 129 6.34 -1.11 11.67
CA ALA A 129 5.29 -1.18 10.67
C ALA A 129 4.29 -0.05 10.93
N LEU A 130 3.59 0.39 9.89
CA LEU A 130 2.48 1.34 10.02
C LEU A 130 1.17 0.57 10.12
N LEU A 131 0.45 0.68 11.23
CA LEU A 131 -0.92 0.22 11.39
C LEU A 131 -1.87 1.36 11.04
N ILE A 132 -2.78 1.12 10.10
CA ILE A 132 -3.85 2.03 9.69
C ILE A 132 -5.16 1.33 10.02
N GLU A 133 -5.93 1.93 10.93
CA GLU A 133 -7.28 1.48 11.26
C GLU A 133 -8.28 2.26 10.42
N LEU A 134 -9.19 1.55 9.78
CA LEU A 134 -10.22 2.08 8.92
C LEU A 134 -11.59 1.90 9.55
N SER A 135 -12.46 2.89 9.35
CA SER A 135 -13.89 2.76 9.53
C SER A 135 -14.53 2.38 8.19
N TYR A 136 -15.49 1.45 8.22
CA TYR A 136 -16.27 1.08 7.05
C TYR A 136 -17.63 1.76 7.07
N HIS A 137 -18.06 2.28 5.92
CA HIS A 137 -19.41 2.79 5.73
C HIS A 137 -19.90 2.41 4.33
N ASN A 138 -21.21 2.18 4.22
CA ASN A 138 -21.80 1.89 2.93
C ASN A 138 -21.88 3.16 2.09
N HIS A 139 -21.37 3.09 0.86
CA HIS A 139 -21.41 4.20 -0.09
C HIS A 139 -21.55 3.65 -1.52
N VAL A 140 -22.27 4.38 -2.36
CA VAL A 140 -22.50 4.03 -3.78
C VAL A 140 -21.17 3.92 -4.53
N GLU A 141 -20.28 4.88 -4.30
CA GLU A 141 -18.91 4.85 -4.80
C GLU A 141 -18.02 3.98 -3.91
N SER A 142 -17.51 2.88 -4.47
CA SER A 142 -16.68 1.91 -3.73
C SER A 142 -15.39 2.47 -3.12
N HIS A 143 -14.84 3.55 -3.68
CA HIS A 143 -13.63 4.21 -3.19
C HIS A 143 -13.88 5.08 -1.95
N ARG A 144 -15.15 5.43 -1.66
CA ARG A 144 -15.58 6.20 -0.49
C ARG A 144 -16.25 5.33 0.56
N ARG A 145 -15.89 4.05 0.65
CA ARG A 145 -16.44 3.14 1.67
C ARG A 145 -15.58 3.04 2.92
N PHE A 146 -14.40 3.66 2.89
CA PHE A 146 -13.44 3.65 3.97
C PHE A 146 -13.06 5.07 4.35
N SER A 147 -12.89 5.29 5.64
CA SER A 147 -12.30 6.49 6.23
C SER A 147 -11.20 6.07 7.21
N ILE A 148 -10.24 6.97 7.48
CA ILE A 148 -9.18 6.70 8.45
C ILE A 148 -9.75 6.89 9.86
N ALA A 149 -9.73 5.83 10.67
CA ALA A 149 -10.07 5.92 12.09
C ALA A 149 -8.87 6.38 12.92
N SER A 150 -7.71 5.78 12.68
CA SER A 150 -6.46 6.04 13.42
C SER A 150 -5.24 5.47 12.68
N THR A 151 -4.07 5.98 13.04
CA THR A 151 -2.78 5.49 12.52
C THR A 151 -1.78 5.34 13.66
N HIS A 152 -1.05 4.22 13.68
CA HIS A 152 -0.09 3.90 14.73
C HIS A 152 1.20 3.32 14.14
N VAL A 153 2.36 3.72 14.65
CA VAL A 153 3.61 3.00 14.41
C VAL A 153 3.70 1.86 15.42
N VAL A 154 3.76 0.62 14.92
CA VAL A 154 3.77 -0.60 15.73
C VAL A 154 5.04 -1.41 15.44
N PRO A 155 5.51 -2.27 16.36
CA PRO A 155 6.61 -3.17 16.04
C PRO A 155 6.20 -4.20 14.98
N ARG A 156 7.14 -4.66 14.15
CA ARG A 156 6.90 -5.70 13.12
C ARG A 156 6.40 -7.01 13.71
N THR A 157 6.68 -7.27 14.98
CA THR A 157 6.17 -8.42 15.75
C THR A 157 4.64 -8.40 15.95
N TYR A 158 3.96 -7.30 15.59
CA TYR A 158 2.50 -7.27 15.51
C TYR A 158 1.96 -8.30 14.51
N ILE A 159 2.74 -8.63 13.47
CA ILE A 159 2.42 -9.68 12.50
C ILE A 159 2.89 -11.01 13.07
N ARG A 160 1.94 -11.92 13.33
CA ARG A 160 2.22 -13.22 13.96
C ARG A 160 2.11 -14.41 13.01
N ASP A 161 1.49 -14.22 11.86
CA ASP A 161 1.24 -15.29 10.91
C ASP A 161 2.54 -15.73 10.21
N PRO A 162 2.97 -17.00 10.36
CA PRO A 162 4.23 -17.48 9.80
C PRO A 162 4.31 -17.40 8.27
N LEU A 163 3.19 -17.59 7.56
CA LEU A 163 3.17 -17.52 6.10
C LEU A 163 3.33 -16.07 5.63
N VAL A 164 2.70 -15.13 6.33
CA VAL A 164 2.85 -13.69 6.05
C VAL A 164 4.27 -13.23 6.37
N ILE A 165 4.84 -13.66 7.50
CA ILE A 165 6.23 -13.37 7.88
C ILE A 165 7.21 -13.89 6.82
N ALA A 166 7.03 -15.13 6.37
CA ALA A 166 7.87 -15.72 5.32
C ALA A 166 7.76 -14.94 3.99
N ASP A 167 6.56 -14.49 3.60
CA ASP A 167 6.40 -13.67 2.39
C ASP A 167 7.12 -12.32 2.50
N ILE A 168 6.98 -11.64 3.65
CA ILE A 168 7.69 -10.39 3.93
C ILE A 168 9.21 -10.59 3.86
N GLN A 169 9.71 -11.67 4.46
CA GLN A 169 11.14 -11.98 4.46
C GLN A 169 11.67 -12.22 3.05
N ARG A 170 10.97 -13.01 2.20
CA ARG A 170 11.36 -13.22 0.80
C ARG A 170 11.44 -11.91 0.02
N ARG A 171 10.44 -11.02 0.18
CA ARG A 171 10.44 -9.69 -0.44
C ARG A 171 11.58 -8.82 0.09
N GLU A 172 11.88 -8.90 1.38
CA GLU A 172 12.96 -8.14 2.00
C GLU A 172 14.34 -8.58 1.49
N GLU A 173 14.60 -9.88 1.42
CA GLU A 173 15.83 -10.44 0.86
C GLU A 173 16.01 -10.00 -0.60
N ARG A 174 14.96 -10.13 -1.42
CA ARG A 174 14.97 -9.64 -2.81
C ARG A 174 15.25 -8.15 -2.91
N CYS A 175 14.54 -7.32 -2.14
CA CYS A 175 14.69 -5.87 -2.15
C CYS A 175 16.13 -5.47 -1.81
N ARG A 176 16.72 -6.09 -0.77
CA ARG A 176 18.11 -5.85 -0.35
C ARG A 176 19.10 -6.30 -1.41
N ALA A 177 18.90 -7.47 -2.04
CA ALA A 177 19.74 -7.96 -3.13
C ALA A 177 19.76 -6.98 -4.33
N ASN A 178 18.66 -6.26 -4.55
CA ASN A 178 18.52 -5.24 -5.58
C ASN A 178 18.97 -3.83 -5.14
N GLY A 179 19.63 -3.70 -3.98
CA GLY A 179 20.16 -2.43 -3.46
C GLY A 179 19.14 -1.56 -2.73
N GLY A 180 17.94 -2.07 -2.45
CA GLY A 180 16.94 -1.44 -1.60
C GLY A 180 17.25 -1.58 -0.10
N ILE A 181 16.50 -0.85 0.73
CA ILE A 181 16.71 -0.86 2.20
C ILE A 181 15.94 -1.97 2.91
N GLY A 182 15.03 -2.64 2.19
CA GLY A 182 14.18 -3.72 2.68
C GLY A 182 12.70 -3.46 2.43
N THR A 183 11.85 -4.16 3.18
CA THR A 183 10.40 -4.13 2.97
C THR A 183 9.70 -3.35 4.09
N LEU A 184 9.16 -2.19 3.76
CA LEU A 184 8.20 -1.46 4.58
C LEU A 184 6.93 -2.30 4.70
N VAL A 185 6.33 -2.33 5.90
CA VAL A 185 5.06 -3.03 6.11
C VAL A 185 3.99 -2.05 6.56
N VAL A 186 2.87 -2.06 5.83
CA VAL A 186 1.65 -1.35 6.19
C VAL A 186 0.58 -2.37 6.50
N ILE A 187 -0.04 -2.27 7.67
CA ILE A 187 -1.12 -3.13 8.15
C ILE A 187 -2.40 -2.32 8.06
N ILE A 188 -3.34 -2.75 7.23
CA ILE A 188 -4.62 -2.08 7.04
C ILE A 188 -5.68 -2.91 7.77
N GLN A 189 -6.23 -2.37 8.85
CA GLN A 189 -7.21 -3.04 9.70
C GLN A 189 -8.57 -2.36 9.57
N CYS A 190 -9.64 -3.16 9.46
CA CYS A 190 -11.01 -2.67 9.47
C CYS A 190 -11.87 -3.68 10.24
N GLY A 191 -12.27 -3.31 11.46
CA GLY A 191 -12.88 -4.25 12.42
C GLY A 191 -11.98 -5.47 12.64
N ALA A 192 -12.55 -6.67 12.50
CA ALA A 192 -11.81 -7.94 12.62
C ALA A 192 -11.02 -8.33 11.36
N THR A 193 -11.17 -7.60 10.25
CA THR A 193 -10.46 -7.91 9.00
C THR A 193 -9.16 -7.12 8.95
N SER A 194 -8.06 -7.79 8.64
CA SER A 194 -6.77 -7.12 8.40
C SER A 194 -6.16 -7.54 7.08
N GLN A 195 -5.41 -6.64 6.47
CA GLN A 195 -4.60 -6.90 5.29
C GLN A 195 -3.20 -6.36 5.53
N VAL A 196 -2.19 -7.21 5.34
CA VAL A 196 -0.79 -6.80 5.38
C VAL A 196 -0.33 -6.46 3.96
N MET A 197 0.24 -5.28 3.78
CA MET A 197 0.78 -4.76 2.53
C MET A 197 2.29 -4.52 2.68
N PRO A 198 3.13 -5.48 2.23
CA PRO A 198 4.56 -5.29 2.12
C PRO A 198 4.90 -4.41 0.92
N VAL A 199 5.80 -3.45 1.09
CA VAL A 199 6.27 -2.50 0.06
C VAL A 199 7.79 -2.51 0.05
N GLU A 200 8.38 -2.87 -1.09
CA GLU A 200 9.84 -2.80 -1.27
C GLU A 200 10.28 -1.35 -1.38
N VAL A 201 11.34 -0.97 -0.66
CA VAL A 201 11.75 0.42 -0.52
C VAL A 201 13.16 0.63 -1.09
N ASP A 202 13.25 1.56 -2.03
CA ASP A 202 14.51 2.03 -2.59
C ASP A 202 15.39 2.74 -1.53
N PRO A 203 16.71 2.85 -1.77
CA PRO A 203 17.59 3.64 -0.91
C PRO A 203 17.13 5.12 -0.85
N PRO A 204 17.27 5.80 0.31
CA PRO A 204 16.87 7.19 0.48
C PRO A 204 17.40 8.14 -0.60
N ALA A 205 18.59 7.87 -1.14
CA ALA A 205 19.21 8.65 -2.21
C ALA A 205 18.42 8.61 -3.54
N LYS A 206 17.60 7.58 -3.78
CA LYS A 206 16.72 7.47 -4.95
C LYS A 206 15.30 8.01 -4.70
N ILE A 207 14.98 8.38 -3.46
CA ILE A 207 13.66 8.89 -3.09
C ILE A 207 13.58 10.37 -3.46
N THR A 208 12.79 10.67 -4.50
CA THR A 208 12.71 12.01 -5.09
C THR A 208 11.74 12.94 -4.37
N TRP A 209 10.76 12.40 -3.66
CA TRP A 209 9.76 13.18 -2.93
C TRP A 209 10.22 13.63 -1.54
N ASP A 210 9.55 14.66 -1.05
CA ASP A 210 9.88 15.35 0.20
C ASP A 210 9.47 14.55 1.44
N SER A 211 10.14 14.84 2.56
CA SER A 211 9.68 14.41 3.88
C SER A 211 8.54 15.30 4.34
N ARG A 212 7.47 14.71 4.85
CA ARG A 212 6.22 15.41 5.17
C ARG A 212 5.68 14.93 6.52
N ASP A 213 5.62 15.84 7.49
CA ASP A 213 5.07 15.55 8.82
C ASP A 213 3.53 15.52 8.82
N ASP A 214 2.90 16.14 7.81
CA ASP A 214 1.45 16.15 7.62
C ASP A 214 0.92 14.91 6.86
N TRP A 215 1.70 13.84 6.79
CA TRP A 215 1.37 12.63 6.03
C TRP A 215 0.04 12.00 6.45
N ALA A 216 -0.32 12.08 7.73
CA ALA A 216 -1.56 11.52 8.27
C ALA A 216 -2.79 12.29 7.76
N GLN A 217 -2.72 13.62 7.74
CA GLN A 217 -3.79 14.47 7.21
C GLN A 217 -3.97 14.24 5.69
N VAL A 218 -2.87 14.06 4.97
CA VAL A 218 -2.87 13.80 3.52
C VAL A 218 -3.47 12.43 3.21
N LEU A 219 -3.08 11.41 3.99
CA LEU A 219 -3.69 10.08 3.92
C LEU A 219 -5.20 10.15 4.13
N ALA A 220 -5.67 10.80 5.20
CA ALA A 220 -7.09 10.96 5.49
C ALA A 220 -7.82 11.68 4.34
N HIS A 221 -7.28 12.80 3.86
CA HIS A 221 -7.88 13.58 2.77
C HIS A 221 -8.09 12.75 1.49
N PHE A 222 -7.07 12.03 1.02
CA PHE A 222 -7.19 11.21 -0.19
C PHE A 222 -8.16 10.04 -0.01
N VAL A 223 -8.18 9.43 1.17
CA VAL A 223 -9.09 8.31 1.48
C VAL A 223 -10.54 8.78 1.56
N GLU A 224 -10.82 9.87 2.27
CA GLU A 224 -12.18 10.42 2.42
C GLU A 224 -12.74 10.99 1.11
N SER A 225 -11.89 11.66 0.32
CA SER A 225 -12.28 12.09 -1.02
C SER A 225 -12.42 10.92 -2.00
N GLY A 226 -11.90 9.73 -1.62
CA GLY A 226 -11.90 8.51 -2.40
C GLY A 226 -11.02 8.57 -3.65
N ARG A 227 -9.94 9.35 -3.55
CA ARG A 227 -8.99 9.61 -4.63
C ARG A 227 -7.86 8.59 -4.65
N THR A 228 -7.70 7.95 -5.80
CA THR A 228 -6.69 6.91 -6.03
C THR A 228 -5.51 7.40 -6.87
N ASP A 229 -5.45 8.70 -7.17
CA ASP A 229 -4.48 9.35 -8.06
C ASP A 229 -3.37 10.06 -7.28
N PHE A 230 -3.12 9.68 -6.02
CA PHE A 230 -2.09 10.29 -5.17
C PHE A 230 -0.71 10.34 -5.85
N LYS A 231 -0.11 11.55 -5.85
CA LYS A 231 1.23 11.83 -6.36
C LYS A 231 2.00 12.69 -5.35
N PRO A 232 3.08 12.16 -4.74
CA PRO A 232 3.86 12.90 -3.76
C PRO A 232 4.62 14.05 -4.41
N ILE A 233 4.89 15.11 -3.65
CA ILE A 233 5.63 16.27 -4.13
C ILE A 233 7.13 16.06 -4.00
N SER A 234 7.88 16.56 -4.99
CA SER A 234 9.34 16.61 -5.01
C SER A 234 9.80 18.05 -5.17
N THR A 235 10.38 18.65 -4.13
CA THR A 235 10.93 20.00 -4.21
C THR A 235 12.40 19.94 -4.63
N THR A 236 12.76 20.68 -5.69
CA THR A 236 14.14 20.79 -6.17
C THR A 236 14.60 22.25 -6.20
N PRO A 237 15.92 22.53 -6.30
CA PRO A 237 16.41 23.91 -6.49
C PRO A 237 15.87 24.60 -7.74
N ARG A 238 15.34 23.85 -8.73
CA ARG A 238 14.76 24.36 -9.97
C ARG A 238 13.23 24.54 -9.90
N GLY A 239 12.63 24.31 -8.73
CA GLY A 239 11.19 24.40 -8.51
C GLY A 239 10.59 23.08 -8.02
N VAL A 240 9.26 23.09 -7.89
CA VAL A 240 8.47 21.94 -7.46
C VAL A 240 8.19 21.04 -8.65
N TYR A 241 8.65 19.79 -8.58
CA TYR A 241 8.33 18.75 -9.55
C TYR A 241 7.28 17.81 -8.97
N TYR A 242 6.34 17.44 -9.82
CA TYR A 242 5.28 16.51 -9.50
C TYR A 242 5.60 15.18 -10.20
N GLY A 243 5.82 14.12 -9.42
CA GLY A 243 5.99 12.75 -9.94
C GLY A 243 4.75 12.22 -10.65
#